data_AF-A0A973B911-F1
#
_entry.id   AF-A0A973B911-F1
#
_cell.length_a   1.000
_cell.length_b   1.000
_cell.length_c   1.000
_cell.angle_alpha   90.00
_cell.angle_beta   90.00
_cell.angle_gamma   90.00
#
_symmetry.space_group_name_H-M   'P 1'
#
loop_
_entity.id
_entity.type
_entity.pdbx_description
1 polymer ?
#
loop_
_entity_poly.entity_id
_entity_poly.type
_entity_poly.pdbx_seq_one_letter_code
_entity_poly.pdbx_strand_id
1 'polypeptide(L)'
;ATKEISWVIRLVSEVRSVRSEMNVPPHAKITLELVAPTNSDRERGERHQETIERMARLDHISFVTVASSGTAIIVFDETTAALPLRGVIDMDAERTRLHKEIKRSYSEIAKIKSKFANSGFMAKAPEAIIEENRDRQADFEDQIRRLKTALKRLDISI
;
A
#
# COMPACT_ATOMS: atom_id res chain seq x y z
N ALA A 1 -16.25 20.33 12.98
CA ALA A 1 -16.86 19.87 11.72
C ALA A 1 -15.81 19.54 10.65
N THR A 2 -15.11 20.51 10.05
CA THR A 2 -14.23 20.23 8.87
C THR A 2 -13.10 19.24 9.15
N LYS A 3 -12.31 19.43 10.24
CA LYS A 3 -11.20 18.52 10.60
C LYS A 3 -11.65 17.10 10.91
N GLU A 4 -12.84 16.96 11.47
CA GLU A 4 -13.43 15.68 11.88
C GLU A 4 -13.81 14.83 10.67
N ILE A 5 -14.55 15.43 9.71
CA ILE A 5 -14.90 14.76 8.47
C ILE A 5 -13.64 14.49 7.62
N SER A 6 -12.67 15.40 7.59
CA SER A 6 -11.38 15.15 6.92
C SER A 6 -10.64 13.95 7.51
N TRP A 7 -10.67 13.76 8.82
CA TRP A 7 -10.10 12.58 9.48
C TRP A 7 -10.78 11.29 9.04
N VAL A 8 -12.12 11.27 8.99
CA VAL A 8 -12.89 10.10 8.51
C VAL A 8 -12.55 9.77 7.06
N ILE A 9 -12.53 10.77 6.18
CA ILE A 9 -12.18 10.59 4.76
C ILE A 9 -10.77 10.02 4.64
N ARG A 10 -9.81 10.54 5.43
CA ARG A 10 -8.42 10.10 5.39
C ARG A 10 -8.29 8.66 5.87
N LEU A 11 -8.87 8.31 7.03
CA LEU A 11 -8.86 6.95 7.54
C LEU A 11 -9.43 5.96 6.53
N VAL A 12 -10.60 6.25 5.96
CA VAL A 12 -11.24 5.39 4.95
C VAL A 12 -10.37 5.23 3.71
N SER A 13 -9.72 6.32 3.26
CA SER A 13 -8.86 6.30 2.07
C SER A 13 -7.61 5.45 2.31
N GLU A 14 -6.95 5.62 3.45
CA GLU A 14 -5.77 4.83 3.84
C GLU A 14 -6.11 3.34 3.96
N VAL A 15 -7.23 3.00 4.63
CA VAL A 15 -7.68 1.60 4.75
C VAL A 15 -7.96 0.99 3.38
N ARG A 16 -8.64 1.71 2.48
CA ARG A 16 -8.89 1.23 1.11
C ARG A 16 -7.60 1.06 0.31
N SER A 17 -6.63 1.98 0.47
CA SER A 17 -5.31 1.88 -0.18
C SER A 17 -4.60 0.60 0.28
N VAL A 18 -4.51 0.38 1.58
CA VAL A 18 -3.90 -0.83 2.15
C VAL A 18 -4.60 -2.08 1.64
N ARG A 19 -5.94 -2.13 1.63
CA ARG A 19 -6.66 -3.29 1.11
C ARG A 19 -6.32 -3.59 -0.36
N SER A 20 -6.23 -2.55 -1.19
CA SER A 20 -5.87 -2.70 -2.60
C SER A 20 -4.41 -3.13 -2.77
N GLU A 21 -3.49 -2.53 -2.02
CA GLU A 21 -2.05 -2.83 -2.10
C GLU A 21 -1.74 -4.26 -1.63
N MET A 22 -2.48 -4.72 -0.62
CA MET A 22 -2.29 -6.03 0.01
C MET A 22 -3.19 -7.12 -0.58
N ASN A 23 -3.84 -6.84 -1.72
CA ASN A 23 -4.76 -7.75 -2.41
C ASN A 23 -5.81 -8.40 -1.50
N VAL A 24 -6.33 -7.63 -0.56
CA VAL A 24 -7.37 -8.10 0.35
C VAL A 24 -8.63 -8.42 -0.46
N PRO A 25 -9.21 -9.62 -0.31
CA PRO A 25 -10.42 -9.98 -1.02
C PRO A 25 -11.54 -8.93 -0.84
N PRO A 26 -12.25 -8.52 -1.90
CA PRO A 26 -13.26 -7.46 -1.80
C PRO A 26 -14.39 -7.74 -0.80
N HIS A 27 -14.65 -9.01 -0.52
CA HIS A 27 -15.69 -9.48 0.39
C HIS A 27 -15.18 -9.69 1.84
N ALA A 28 -13.87 -9.66 2.08
CA ALA A 28 -13.33 -9.86 3.42
C ALA A 28 -13.77 -8.72 4.36
N LYS A 29 -14.36 -9.06 5.50
CA LYS A 29 -14.60 -8.11 6.58
C LYS A 29 -13.50 -8.27 7.63
N ILE A 30 -12.88 -7.16 8.01
CA ILE A 30 -11.72 -7.12 8.89
C ILE A 30 -12.02 -6.13 10.00
N THR A 31 -11.66 -6.45 11.23
CA THR A 31 -11.71 -5.50 12.35
C THR A 31 -10.54 -4.54 12.24
N LEU A 32 -10.82 -3.24 12.17
CA LEU A 32 -9.78 -2.22 12.25
C LEU A 32 -9.37 -2.05 13.72
N GLU A 33 -8.08 -1.96 13.98
CA GLU A 33 -7.52 -1.63 15.28
C GLU A 33 -7.04 -0.17 15.26
N LEU A 34 -7.64 0.71 16.06
CA LEU A 34 -7.04 2.01 16.38
C LEU A 34 -6.08 1.80 17.55
N VAL A 35 -4.79 2.04 17.30
CA VAL A 35 -3.69 1.65 18.19
C VAL A 35 -3.26 2.86 19.02
N ALA A 36 -3.29 2.70 20.34
CA ALA A 36 -3.05 3.75 21.32
C ALA A 36 -3.73 5.09 20.94
N PRO A 37 -5.05 5.07 20.64
CA PRO A 37 -5.73 6.23 20.09
C PRO A 37 -5.73 7.39 21.08
N THR A 38 -5.60 8.61 20.57
CA THR A 38 -5.92 9.80 21.37
C THR A 38 -7.41 9.80 21.74
N ASN A 39 -7.81 10.56 22.75
CA ASN A 39 -9.23 10.71 23.08
C ASN A 39 -10.04 11.21 21.87
N SER A 40 -9.47 12.11 21.08
CA SER A 40 -10.10 12.57 19.84
C SER A 40 -10.24 11.48 18.78
N ASP A 41 -9.25 10.60 18.61
CA ASP A 41 -9.37 9.47 17.66
C ASP A 41 -10.45 8.49 18.11
N ARG A 42 -10.51 8.21 19.42
CA ARG A 42 -11.56 7.37 20.02
C ARG A 42 -12.94 7.95 19.77
N GLU A 43 -13.16 9.21 20.14
CA GLU A 43 -14.45 9.89 19.96
C GLU A 43 -14.88 9.95 18.49
N ARG A 44 -13.94 10.18 17.56
CA ARG A 44 -14.22 10.18 16.12
C ARG A 44 -14.56 8.77 15.62
N GLY A 45 -13.80 7.76 16.05
CA GLY A 45 -14.02 6.36 15.70
C GLY A 45 -15.38 5.86 16.15
N GLU A 46 -15.77 6.15 17.39
CA GLU A 46 -17.08 5.77 17.95
C GLU A 46 -18.23 6.52 17.24
N ARG A 47 -18.09 7.84 17.08
CA ARG A 47 -19.15 8.68 16.49
C ARG A 47 -19.44 8.35 15.03
N HIS A 48 -18.42 7.99 14.26
CA HIS A 48 -18.53 7.72 12.81
C HIS A 48 -18.40 6.23 12.47
N GLN A 49 -18.50 5.35 13.45
CA GLN A 49 -18.22 3.93 13.34
C GLN A 49 -18.94 3.29 12.14
N GLU A 50 -20.27 3.42 12.05
CA GLU A 50 -21.08 2.83 10.98
C GLU A 50 -20.65 3.34 9.59
N THR A 51 -20.31 4.63 9.48
CA THR A 51 -19.88 5.23 8.21
C THR A 51 -18.51 4.69 7.80
N ILE A 52 -17.57 4.65 8.73
CA ILE A 52 -16.22 4.11 8.49
C ILE A 52 -16.30 2.63 8.11
N GLU A 53 -17.04 1.83 8.88
CA GLU A 53 -17.21 0.39 8.64
C GLU A 53 -17.78 0.12 7.25
N ARG A 54 -18.87 0.81 6.89
CA ARG A 54 -19.51 0.67 5.58
C ARG A 54 -18.61 1.13 4.44
N MET A 55 -17.94 2.27 4.57
CA MET A 55 -17.11 2.81 3.50
C MET A 55 -15.81 2.03 3.34
N ALA A 56 -15.18 1.58 4.42
CA ALA A 56 -13.92 0.84 4.38
C ALA A 56 -14.10 -0.70 4.30
N ARG A 57 -15.34 -1.20 4.29
CA ARG A 57 -15.71 -2.63 4.33
C ARG A 57 -15.08 -3.36 5.52
N LEU A 58 -15.21 -2.75 6.70
CA LEU A 58 -14.75 -3.34 7.95
C LEU A 58 -15.87 -4.11 8.62
N ASP A 59 -15.49 -5.01 9.52
CA ASP A 59 -16.44 -5.68 10.41
C ASP A 59 -16.75 -4.82 11.63
N HIS A 60 -15.68 -4.32 12.27
CA HIS A 60 -15.75 -3.50 13.47
C HIS A 60 -14.56 -2.55 13.59
N ILE A 61 -14.65 -1.56 14.48
CA ILE A 61 -13.51 -0.75 14.93
C ILE A 61 -13.23 -1.07 16.40
N SER A 62 -12.06 -1.64 16.65
CA SER A 62 -11.54 -1.90 18.00
C SER A 62 -10.51 -0.84 18.40
N PHE A 63 -10.39 -0.58 19.70
CA PHE A 63 -9.40 0.33 20.25
C PHE A 63 -8.43 -0.48 21.12
N VAL A 64 -7.16 -0.52 20.74
CA VAL A 64 -6.14 -1.37 21.36
C VAL A 64 -4.95 -0.53 21.83
N THR A 65 -4.16 -1.05 22.76
CA THR A 65 -2.91 -0.39 23.19
C THR A 65 -1.74 -0.74 22.28
N VAL A 66 -1.74 -1.96 21.74
CA VAL A 66 -0.70 -2.50 20.85
C VAL A 66 -1.39 -3.18 19.68
N ALA A 67 -0.87 -3.00 18.47
CA ALA A 67 -1.38 -3.69 17.28
C ALA A 67 -1.21 -5.21 17.42
N SER A 68 -2.14 -5.97 16.85
CA SER A 68 -1.98 -7.42 16.71
C SER A 68 -0.72 -7.79 15.92
N SER A 69 -0.32 -9.07 15.92
CA SER A 69 0.68 -9.53 14.95
C SER A 69 0.04 -9.74 13.57
N GLY A 70 0.81 -9.64 12.50
CA GLY A 70 0.31 -9.87 11.14
C GLY A 70 -0.63 -8.78 10.64
N THR A 71 -0.48 -7.52 11.10
CA THR A 71 -1.31 -6.38 10.65
C THR A 71 -0.54 -5.44 9.76
N ALA A 72 -1.21 -4.90 8.75
CA ALA A 72 -0.72 -3.74 8.03
C ALA A 72 -0.94 -2.47 8.86
N ILE A 73 0.16 -1.79 9.21
CA ILE A 73 0.13 -0.53 9.97
C ILE A 73 -0.14 0.66 9.03
N ILE A 74 -1.08 1.51 9.44
CA ILE A 74 -1.48 2.76 8.82
C ILE A 74 -1.13 3.87 9.80
N VAL A 75 -0.41 4.89 9.33
CA VAL A 75 -0.06 6.06 10.15
C VAL A 75 -0.39 7.32 9.35
N PHE A 76 -1.20 8.20 9.92
CA PHE A 76 -1.43 9.54 9.39
C PHE A 76 -1.70 10.51 10.54
N ASP A 77 -1.19 11.72 10.42
CA ASP A 77 -1.22 12.72 11.50
C ASP A 77 -0.71 12.12 12.82
N GLU A 78 -1.53 12.10 13.87
CA GLU A 78 -1.25 11.47 15.16
C GLU A 78 -1.95 10.11 15.34
N THR A 79 -2.68 9.65 14.32
CA THR A 79 -3.46 8.42 14.35
C THR A 79 -2.63 7.25 13.86
N THR A 80 -2.57 6.20 14.68
CA THR A 80 -2.07 4.89 14.26
C THR A 80 -3.23 3.91 14.18
N ALA A 81 -3.38 3.25 13.03
CA ALA A 81 -4.34 2.18 12.83
C ALA A 81 -3.63 0.91 12.33
N ALA A 82 -4.25 -0.23 12.55
CA ALA A 82 -3.75 -1.55 12.23
C ALA A 82 -4.88 -2.35 11.58
N LEU A 83 -4.57 -3.03 10.48
CA LEU A 83 -5.51 -3.91 9.80
C LEU A 83 -4.97 -5.34 9.90
N PRO A 84 -5.49 -6.20 10.81
CA PRO A 84 -5.03 -7.58 10.95
C PRO A 84 -5.35 -8.37 9.68
N LEU A 85 -4.30 -8.81 8.96
CA LEU A 85 -4.44 -9.48 7.67
C LEU A 85 -4.18 -10.99 7.75
N ARG A 86 -3.65 -11.47 8.88
CA ARG A 86 -3.41 -12.89 9.10
C ARG A 86 -4.72 -13.68 9.00
N GLY A 87 -4.75 -14.69 8.14
CA GLY A 87 -5.95 -15.49 7.85
C GLY A 87 -6.92 -14.85 6.85
N VAL A 88 -6.69 -13.59 6.45
CA VAL A 88 -7.45 -12.91 5.39
C VAL A 88 -6.70 -12.98 4.05
N ILE A 89 -5.37 -12.86 4.10
CA ILE A 89 -4.49 -13.04 2.95
C ILE A 89 -3.43 -14.09 3.28
N ASP A 90 -2.96 -14.78 2.24
CA ASP A 90 -1.75 -15.59 2.33
C ASP A 90 -0.53 -14.67 2.24
N MET A 91 0.05 -14.35 3.40
CA MET A 91 1.19 -13.44 3.50
C MET A 91 2.43 -13.95 2.79
N ASP A 92 2.63 -15.27 2.75
CA ASP A 92 3.81 -15.88 2.12
C ASP A 92 3.66 -15.88 0.60
N ALA A 93 2.47 -16.20 0.10
CA ALA A 93 2.14 -16.08 -1.32
C ALA A 93 2.26 -14.62 -1.78
N GLU A 94 1.79 -13.66 -0.98
CA GLU A 94 1.83 -12.24 -1.34
C GLU A 94 3.26 -11.69 -1.34
N ARG A 95 4.06 -12.04 -0.32
CA ARG A 95 5.51 -11.76 -0.29
C ARG A 95 6.20 -12.32 -1.53
N THR A 96 5.88 -13.55 -1.91
CA THR A 96 6.45 -14.20 -3.09
C THR A 96 6.04 -13.48 -4.37
N ARG A 97 4.78 -13.08 -4.51
CA ARG A 97 4.26 -12.31 -5.65
C ARG A 97 4.99 -10.97 -5.80
N LEU A 98 5.10 -10.21 -4.71
CA LEU A 98 5.78 -8.91 -4.69
C LEU A 98 7.25 -9.03 -5.08
N HIS A 99 7.99 -10.00 -4.52
CA HIS A 99 9.38 -10.25 -4.92
C HIS A 99 9.51 -10.58 -6.41
N LYS A 100 8.60 -11.39 -6.95
CA LYS A 100 8.60 -11.75 -8.37
C LYS A 100 8.36 -10.53 -9.27
N GLU A 101 7.44 -9.64 -8.90
CA GLU A 101 7.14 -8.41 -9.65
C GLU A 101 8.29 -7.40 -9.58
N ILE A 102 8.91 -7.25 -8.41
CA ILE A 102 10.12 -6.42 -8.24
C ILE A 102 11.23 -6.94 -9.14
N LYS A 103 11.50 -8.26 -9.11
CA LYS A 103 12.54 -8.90 -9.95
C LYS A 103 12.25 -8.72 -11.44
N ARG A 104 10.99 -8.87 -11.86
CA ARG A 104 10.57 -8.64 -13.25
C ARG A 104 10.83 -7.19 -13.68
N SER A 105 10.43 -6.22 -12.86
CA SER A 105 10.62 -4.79 -13.15
C SER A 105 12.10 -4.44 -13.28
N TYR A 106 12.95 -4.98 -12.39
CA TYR A 106 14.41 -4.85 -12.51
C TYR A 106 14.95 -5.44 -13.81
N SER A 107 14.42 -6.59 -14.26
CA SER A 107 14.84 -7.20 -15.52
C SER A 107 14.47 -6.32 -16.73
N GLU A 108 13.30 -5.68 -16.73
CA GLU A 108 12.91 -4.75 -17.80
C GLU A 108 13.80 -3.51 -17.83
N ILE A 109 14.11 -2.91 -16.67
CA ILE A 109 15.08 -1.80 -16.57
C ILE A 109 16.45 -2.23 -17.10
N ALA A 110 16.92 -3.44 -16.77
CA ALA A 110 18.22 -3.93 -17.24
C ALA A 110 18.27 -4.05 -18.77
N LYS A 111 17.17 -4.51 -19.41
CA LYS A 111 17.06 -4.54 -20.88
C LYS A 111 17.14 -3.14 -21.48
N ILE A 112 16.46 -2.15 -20.89
CA ILE A 112 16.50 -0.76 -21.34
C ILE A 112 17.92 -0.19 -21.20
N LYS A 113 18.56 -0.37 -20.03
CA LYS A 113 19.94 0.07 -19.81
C LYS A 113 20.94 -0.57 -20.77
N SER A 114 20.74 -1.85 -21.12
CA SER A 114 21.56 -2.52 -22.13
C SER A 114 21.42 -1.89 -23.52
N LYS A 115 20.22 -1.44 -23.92
CA LYS A 115 20.03 -0.69 -25.17
C LYS A 115 20.78 0.64 -25.13
N PHE A 116 20.70 1.40 -24.03
CA PHE A 116 21.39 2.69 -23.91
C PHE A 116 22.92 2.56 -23.84
N ALA A 117 23.44 1.45 -23.31
CA ALA A 117 24.86 1.15 -23.33
C ALA A 117 25.38 0.77 -24.73
N ASN A 118 24.49 0.39 -25.66
CA ASN A 118 24.86 0.08 -27.03
C ASN A 118 24.99 1.36 -27.86
N SER A 119 26.24 1.77 -28.13
CA SER A 119 26.57 2.96 -28.93
C SER A 119 25.94 2.95 -30.33
N GLY A 120 25.77 1.77 -30.93
CA GLY A 120 25.11 1.61 -32.23
C GLY A 120 23.61 1.87 -32.17
N PHE A 121 22.96 1.56 -31.05
CA PHE A 121 21.56 1.92 -30.81
C PHE A 121 21.45 3.43 -30.58
N MET A 122 22.28 4.00 -29.72
CA MET A 122 22.25 5.44 -29.42
C MET A 122 22.50 6.32 -30.65
N ALA A 123 23.34 5.86 -31.59
CA ALA A 123 23.64 6.62 -32.80
C ALA A 123 22.56 6.52 -33.90
N LYS A 124 21.69 5.50 -33.85
CA LYS A 124 20.75 5.17 -34.94
C LYS A 124 19.28 5.24 -34.52
N ALA A 125 18.98 5.13 -33.23
CA ALA A 125 17.61 5.15 -32.73
C ALA A 125 17.01 6.55 -32.92
N PRO A 126 15.78 6.66 -33.44
CA PRO A 126 15.06 7.94 -33.46
C PRO A 126 14.87 8.48 -32.04
N GLU A 127 14.85 9.80 -31.89
CA GLU A 127 14.67 10.46 -30.59
C GLU A 127 13.40 9.98 -29.87
N ALA A 128 12.30 9.82 -30.62
CA ALA A 128 11.04 9.29 -30.07
C ALA A 128 11.20 7.89 -29.42
N ILE A 129 12.07 7.03 -29.97
CA ILE A 129 12.34 5.71 -29.39
C ILE A 129 13.21 5.83 -28.13
N ILE A 130 14.16 6.78 -28.10
CA ILE A 130 14.99 7.04 -26.93
C ILE A 130 14.11 7.54 -25.77
N GLU A 131 13.25 8.52 -26.03
CA GLU A 131 12.30 9.07 -25.06
C GLU A 131 11.33 8.00 -24.57
N GLU A 132 10.74 7.19 -25.45
CA GLU A 132 9.85 6.09 -25.03
C GLU A 132 10.57 5.10 -24.08
N ASN A 133 11.85 4.79 -24.33
CA ASN A 133 12.59 3.90 -23.43
C ASN A 133 12.94 4.60 -22.09
N ARG A 134 13.13 5.92 -22.08
CA ARG A 134 13.33 6.70 -20.83
C ARG A 134 12.06 6.73 -19.99
N ASP A 135 10.92 7.01 -20.60
CA ASP A 135 9.61 7.02 -19.94
C ASP A 135 9.31 5.64 -19.34
N ARG A 136 9.50 4.59 -20.14
CA ARG A 136 9.33 3.21 -19.65
C ARG A 136 10.27 2.87 -18.50
N GLN A 137 11.50 3.38 -18.51
CA GLN A 137 12.42 3.18 -17.38
C GLN A 137 11.87 3.86 -16.12
N ALA A 138 11.41 5.11 -16.22
CA ALA A 138 10.83 5.86 -15.11
C ALA A 138 9.59 5.14 -14.54
N ASP A 139 8.70 4.64 -15.40
CA ASP A 139 7.52 3.88 -15.00
C ASP A 139 7.88 2.62 -14.18
N PHE A 140 8.89 1.86 -14.62
CA PHE A 140 9.35 0.68 -13.86
C PHE A 140 10.04 1.06 -12.56
N GLU A 141 10.77 2.17 -12.49
CA GLU A 141 11.36 2.68 -11.26
C GLU A 141 10.28 3.07 -10.24
N ASP A 142 9.21 3.72 -10.70
CA ASP A 142 8.03 4.05 -9.89
C ASP A 142 7.29 2.81 -9.40
N GLN A 143 7.10 1.84 -10.29
CA GLN A 143 6.50 0.56 -9.92
C GLN A 143 7.31 -0.15 -8.83
N ILE A 144 8.66 -0.20 -8.96
CA ILE A 144 9.53 -0.80 -7.94
C ILE A 144 9.39 -0.07 -6.61
N ARG A 145 9.33 1.27 -6.59
CA ARG A 145 9.13 2.04 -5.36
C ARG A 145 7.82 1.64 -4.66
N ARG A 146 6.71 1.57 -5.40
CA ARG A 146 5.40 1.18 -4.83
C ARG A 146 5.41 -0.26 -4.30
N LEU A 147 5.95 -1.21 -5.07
CA LEU A 147 6.04 -2.62 -4.68
C LEU A 147 6.92 -2.83 -3.44
N LYS A 148 8.04 -2.11 -3.32
CA LYS A 148 8.91 -2.18 -2.14
C LYS A 148 8.24 -1.61 -0.89
N THR A 149 7.44 -0.55 -1.03
CA THR A 149 6.65 -0.01 0.08
C THR A 149 5.63 -1.05 0.57
N ALA A 150 4.91 -1.71 -0.33
CA ALA A 150 3.98 -2.78 0.01
C ALA A 150 4.70 -3.97 0.69
N LEU A 151 5.86 -4.38 0.17
CA LEU A 151 6.66 -5.45 0.77
C LEU A 151 7.14 -5.09 2.18
N LYS A 152 7.61 -3.87 2.38
CA LYS A 152 8.03 -3.39 3.71
C LYS A 152 6.88 -3.41 4.71
N ARG A 153 5.65 -3.13 4.28
CA ARG A 153 4.46 -3.22 5.13
C ARG A 153 4.23 -4.65 5.61
N LEU A 154 4.40 -5.65 4.74
CA LEU A 154 4.33 -7.08 5.13
C LEU A 154 5.43 -7.51 6.10
N ASP A 155 6.63 -6.97 5.97
CA ASP A 155 7.77 -7.32 6.82
C ASP A 155 7.67 -6.73 8.24
N ILE A 156 7.09 -5.54 8.37
CA ILE A 156 6.85 -4.91 9.68
C ILE A 156 5.71 -5.61 10.43
N SER A 157 4.85 -6.36 9.73
CA SER A 157 3.75 -7.12 10.30
C SER A 157 4.17 -8.42 11.02
N ILE A 158 5.45 -8.80 11.06
CA ILE A 158 5.93 -10.06 11.66
C ILE A 158 6.55 -9.82 13.03
#